data_AF-A0AAN7FE53-F1
#
_entry.id   AF-A0AAN7FE53-F1
#
_cell.length_a   1.000
_cell.length_b   1.000
_cell.length_c   1.000
_cell.angle_alpha   90.00
_cell.angle_beta   90.00
_cell.angle_gamma   90.00
#
_symmetry.space_group_name_H-M   'P 1'
#
loop_
_entity.id
_entity.type
_entity.pdbx_description
1 polymer ?
#
loop_
_entity_poly.entity_id
_entity_poly.type
_entity_poly.pdbx_seq_one_letter_code
_entity_poly.pdbx_strand_id
1 'polypeptide(L)'
;MIASKRDSLCMRILRARYKVRNDWLRKNPPKRASSVWKAIEGTKMLIAKGACYLIGDDTFVNAWIDPWIPWVQGFKPKPEDESIIQNPLMVSQLIDASCRSWKINLLQELFDSTSVQAIIQIQISLTPRPDKLIWVLDQKGDFSVNSAYRASHNQSPSNAPYNVPWQRVWRLRAPEGTKMLLWRIGQNAIPTKENIVLRIGEGDPNCVLCGKNIENCYHLFFKCNGVRALWFASCDGLRSDSIPIFTNEDIVKFIVSPNSFLGVVSARNKEDNELDSLRMLITLEAIWFMRNQLLHNASHIDIMEASQLIKKRTLEYANKTLSKEKTISKNKSVNGWEVPEDGRIKINVDAAMFENATALAVVARNKNGKVLKVWAKRHEWCSPMQAEAAAIYWAI
;
A
#
# COMPACT_ATOMS: atom_id res chain seq x y z
N MET A 1 -8.54 11.29 2.20
CA MET A 1 -8.16 12.64 2.66
C MET A 1 -9.38 13.41 3.14
N ILE A 2 -10.35 13.68 2.28
CA ILE A 2 -11.60 14.34 2.68
C ILE A 2 -12.61 13.31 3.20
N ALA A 3 -12.94 12.30 2.40
CA ALA A 3 -13.87 11.24 2.80
C ALA A 3 -13.45 10.54 4.11
N SER A 4 -12.14 10.30 4.27
CA SER A 4 -11.58 9.66 5.46
C SER A 4 -11.46 10.56 6.69
N LYS A 5 -11.68 11.88 6.57
CA LYS A 5 -11.45 12.93 7.59
C LYS A 5 -10.09 12.95 8.30
N ARG A 6 -9.17 12.05 7.95
CA ARG A 6 -7.83 11.89 8.54
C ARG A 6 -7.07 13.22 8.58
N ASP A 7 -6.65 13.59 9.77
CA ASP A 7 -5.82 14.75 10.04
C ASP A 7 -4.44 14.30 10.54
N SER A 8 -3.42 14.54 9.73
CA SER A 8 -2.02 14.25 10.04
C SER A 8 -1.16 15.30 9.35
N LEU A 9 0.09 15.47 9.78
CA LEU A 9 0.99 16.46 9.18
C LEU A 9 1.11 16.29 7.65
N CYS A 10 1.28 15.05 7.18
CA CYS A 10 1.32 14.73 5.75
C CYS A 10 0.00 15.14 5.04
N MET A 11 -1.16 14.86 5.65
CA MET A 11 -2.45 15.27 5.08
C MET A 11 -2.61 16.78 5.04
N ARG A 12 -2.19 17.50 6.09
CA ARG A 12 -2.23 18.97 6.15
C ARG A 12 -1.38 19.61 5.05
N ILE A 13 -0.16 19.12 4.85
CA ILE A 13 0.74 19.58 3.78
C ILE A 13 0.11 19.34 2.40
N LEU A 14 -0.42 18.15 2.15
CA LEU A 14 -1.09 17.84 0.88
C LEU A 14 -2.32 18.73 0.65
N ARG A 15 -3.14 18.96 1.69
CA ARG A 15 -4.31 19.85 1.58
C ARG A 15 -3.91 21.28 1.25
N ALA A 16 -2.89 21.81 1.92
CA ALA A 16 -2.37 23.15 1.66
C ALA A 16 -1.80 23.27 0.24
N ARG A 17 -0.92 22.34 -0.16
CA ARG A 17 -0.24 22.35 -1.46
C ARG A 17 -1.21 22.27 -2.64
N TYR A 18 -2.21 21.38 -2.56
CA TYR A 18 -3.14 21.15 -3.65
C TYR A 18 -4.51 21.83 -3.47
N LYS A 19 -4.63 22.71 -2.46
CA LYS A 19 -5.85 23.46 -2.14
C LYS A 19 -7.09 22.57 -1.94
N VAL A 20 -6.90 21.44 -1.27
CA VAL A 20 -7.95 20.44 -1.01
C VAL A 20 -8.82 20.90 0.14
N ARG A 21 -10.07 21.27 -0.17
CA ARG A 21 -11.09 21.73 0.78
C ARG A 21 -12.37 20.89 0.62
N ASN A 22 -13.44 21.25 1.33
CA ASN A 22 -14.71 20.52 1.28
C ASN A 22 -15.29 20.40 -0.14
N ASP A 23 -14.97 21.35 -1.03
CA ASP A 23 -15.39 21.38 -2.43
C ASP A 23 -14.50 20.57 -3.39
N TRP A 24 -13.50 19.85 -2.88
CA TRP A 24 -12.54 19.11 -3.73
C TRP A 24 -13.21 18.12 -4.66
N LEU A 25 -14.30 17.46 -4.26
CA LEU A 25 -15.04 16.55 -5.14
C LEU A 25 -15.57 17.25 -6.41
N ARG A 26 -15.85 18.56 -6.34
CA ARG A 26 -16.34 19.39 -7.45
C ARG A 26 -15.22 19.99 -8.29
N LYS A 27 -14.04 20.20 -7.71
CA LYS A 27 -12.95 20.95 -8.33
C LYS A 27 -12.06 20.09 -9.22
N ASN A 28 -11.65 20.66 -10.34
CA ASN A 28 -10.56 20.12 -11.15
C ASN A 28 -9.22 20.21 -10.39
N PRO A 29 -8.28 19.28 -10.66
CA PRO A 29 -6.95 19.34 -10.07
C PRO A 29 -6.23 20.64 -10.45
N PRO A 30 -5.33 21.17 -9.59
CA PRO A 30 -4.49 22.31 -9.95
C PRO A 30 -3.69 22.03 -11.24
N LYS A 31 -3.60 23.01 -12.15
CA LYS A 31 -2.89 22.86 -13.44
C LYS A 31 -1.45 22.33 -13.28
N ARG A 32 -0.75 22.78 -12.23
CA ARG A 32 0.63 22.36 -11.88
C ARG A 32 0.67 21.25 -10.82
N ALA A 33 -0.25 20.28 -10.88
CA ALA A 33 -0.23 19.11 -10.00
C ALA A 33 0.89 18.13 -10.37
N SER A 34 1.51 17.51 -9.36
CA SER A 34 2.47 16.42 -9.57
C SER A 34 1.78 15.18 -10.16
N SER A 35 2.54 14.31 -10.83
CA SER A 35 2.00 13.06 -11.39
C SER A 35 1.33 12.18 -10.33
N VAL A 36 1.89 12.13 -9.12
CA VAL A 36 1.29 11.43 -7.97
C VAL A 36 -0.07 12.03 -7.61
N TRP A 37 -0.19 13.37 -7.57
CA TRP A 37 -1.46 14.01 -7.27
C TRP A 37 -2.50 13.77 -8.37
N LYS A 38 -2.10 13.83 -9.65
CA LYS A 38 -2.99 13.49 -10.77
C LYS A 38 -3.51 12.06 -10.67
N ALA A 39 -2.68 11.11 -10.23
CA ALA A 39 -3.11 9.73 -9.98
C ALA A 39 -4.11 9.64 -8.81
N ILE A 40 -3.87 10.36 -7.71
CA ILE A 40 -4.82 10.46 -6.58
C ILE A 40 -6.14 11.07 -7.04
N GLU A 41 -6.11 12.11 -7.86
CA GLU A 41 -7.29 12.77 -8.44
C GLU A 41 -8.09 11.81 -9.32
N GLY A 42 -7.43 10.91 -10.05
CA GLY A 42 -8.10 9.83 -10.79
C GLY A 42 -8.94 8.90 -9.90
N THR A 43 -8.66 8.83 -8.59
CA THR A 43 -9.47 8.03 -7.65
C THR A 43 -10.79 8.71 -7.27
N LYS A 44 -11.01 9.98 -7.61
CA LYS A 44 -12.27 10.70 -7.32
C LYS A 44 -13.50 9.96 -7.81
N MET A 45 -13.44 9.39 -9.01
CA MET A 45 -14.55 8.64 -9.58
C MET A 45 -14.94 7.43 -8.71
N LEU A 46 -13.96 6.79 -8.08
CA LEU A 46 -14.22 5.68 -7.16
C LEU A 46 -14.89 6.19 -5.88
N ILE A 47 -14.43 7.32 -5.34
CA ILE A 47 -15.02 7.95 -4.15
C ILE A 47 -16.45 8.43 -4.45
N ALA A 48 -16.71 8.97 -5.64
CA ALA A 48 -18.04 9.43 -6.02
C ALA A 48 -19.11 8.32 -6.01
N LYS A 49 -18.72 7.04 -6.13
CA LYS A 49 -19.64 5.89 -6.07
C LYS A 49 -20.25 5.64 -4.69
N GLY A 50 -19.67 6.18 -3.61
CA GLY A 50 -20.16 5.96 -2.25
C GLY A 50 -20.15 7.21 -1.36
N ALA A 51 -19.65 8.34 -1.85
CA ALA A 51 -19.64 9.59 -1.10
C ALA A 51 -20.96 10.34 -1.30
N CYS A 52 -21.64 10.67 -0.20
CA CYS A 52 -22.91 11.40 -0.18
C CYS A 52 -22.90 12.39 0.98
N TYR A 53 -23.48 13.57 0.82
CA TYR A 53 -23.64 14.55 1.89
C TYR A 53 -24.87 14.22 2.73
N LEU A 54 -24.66 14.12 4.03
CA LEU A 54 -25.71 14.20 5.03
C LEU A 54 -26.00 15.68 5.27
N ILE A 55 -27.24 16.08 4.97
CA ILE A 55 -27.71 17.47 5.04
C ILE A 55 -27.82 17.92 6.50
N GLY A 56 -27.20 19.05 6.79
CA GLY A 56 -27.33 19.81 8.02
C GLY A 56 -27.86 21.21 7.74
N ASP A 57 -27.30 22.20 8.43
CA ASP A 57 -27.75 23.60 8.45
C ASP A 57 -26.84 24.51 7.62
N ASP A 58 -25.76 23.95 7.09
CA ASP A 58 -24.83 24.73 6.28
C ASP A 58 -25.45 25.04 4.91
N THR A 59 -24.98 26.13 4.29
CA THR A 59 -25.42 26.54 2.96
C THR A 59 -24.45 26.08 1.88
N PHE A 60 -23.79 24.92 2.06
CA PHE A 60 -22.66 24.52 1.22
C PHE A 60 -23.02 23.49 0.14
N VAL A 61 -24.02 22.63 0.38
CA VAL A 61 -24.44 21.59 -0.56
C VAL A 61 -25.32 22.15 -1.67
N ASN A 62 -24.85 22.02 -2.91
CA ASN A 62 -25.57 22.42 -4.12
C ASN A 62 -26.44 21.26 -4.62
N ALA A 63 -27.73 21.51 -4.81
CA ALA A 63 -28.72 20.48 -5.09
C ALA A 63 -28.46 19.71 -6.40
N TRP A 64 -27.84 20.35 -7.39
CA TRP A 64 -27.61 19.78 -8.73
C TRP A 64 -26.26 19.08 -8.86
N ILE A 65 -25.22 19.62 -8.23
CA ILE A 65 -23.83 19.21 -8.45
C ILE A 65 -23.37 18.20 -7.40
N ASP A 66 -23.90 18.27 -6.19
CA ASP A 66 -23.46 17.41 -5.08
C ASP A 66 -24.25 16.12 -4.95
N PRO A 67 -23.61 15.03 -4.53
CA PRO A 67 -24.30 13.83 -4.11
C PRO A 67 -24.88 14.05 -2.70
N TRP A 68 -26.20 14.11 -2.53
CA TRP A 68 -26.85 14.34 -1.23
C TRP A 68 -28.11 13.50 -0.97
N ILE A 69 -28.51 12.65 -1.92
CA ILE A 69 -29.69 11.79 -1.82
C ILE A 69 -29.23 10.32 -1.88
N PRO A 70 -29.13 9.58 -0.76
CA PRO A 70 -28.45 8.28 -0.74
C PRO A 70 -29.10 7.17 -1.60
N TRP A 71 -30.39 7.26 -1.90
CA TRP A 71 -31.20 6.19 -2.51
C TRP A 71 -31.45 6.37 -4.01
N VAL A 72 -30.96 7.45 -4.61
CA VAL A 72 -31.07 7.68 -6.07
C VAL A 72 -29.75 7.43 -6.78
N GLN A 73 -29.83 7.13 -8.07
CA GLN A 73 -28.65 6.86 -8.89
C GLN A 73 -27.71 8.08 -8.91
N GLY A 74 -26.43 7.87 -8.60
CA GLY A 74 -25.43 8.94 -8.54
C GLY A 74 -25.61 9.90 -7.37
N PHE A 75 -26.54 9.62 -6.47
CA PHE A 75 -26.90 10.40 -5.29
C PHE A 75 -27.38 11.84 -5.56
N LYS A 76 -27.83 12.11 -6.79
CA LYS A 76 -28.26 13.42 -7.25
C LYS A 76 -29.71 13.36 -7.72
N PRO A 77 -30.51 14.40 -7.47
CA PRO A 77 -31.85 14.47 -8.00
C PRO A 77 -31.82 14.68 -9.51
N LYS A 78 -32.91 14.33 -10.18
CA LYS A 78 -33.18 14.71 -11.56
C LYS A 78 -34.08 15.95 -11.58
N PRO A 79 -33.80 16.93 -12.43
CA PRO A 79 -34.70 18.08 -12.60
C PRO A 79 -36.00 17.62 -13.27
N GLU A 80 -37.08 18.36 -13.04
CA GLU A 80 -38.32 18.20 -13.82
C GLU A 80 -38.11 18.64 -15.28
N ASP A 81 -37.35 19.71 -15.48
CA ASP A 81 -36.94 20.23 -16.80
C ASP A 81 -35.46 20.66 -16.77
N GLU A 82 -34.67 20.27 -17.77
CA GLU A 82 -33.22 20.60 -17.83
C GLU A 82 -32.94 22.11 -17.84
N SER A 83 -33.87 22.93 -18.33
CA SER A 83 -33.76 24.40 -18.33
C SER A 83 -33.67 25.01 -16.92
N ILE A 84 -34.12 24.28 -15.88
CA ILE A 84 -34.12 24.72 -14.48
C ILE A 84 -32.69 24.77 -13.88
N ILE A 85 -31.73 24.03 -14.44
CA ILE A 85 -30.37 23.90 -13.90
C ILE A 85 -29.52 25.20 -14.06
N GLN A 86 -30.04 26.21 -14.76
CA GLN A 86 -29.30 27.44 -15.06
C GLN A 86 -28.81 28.21 -13.83
N ASN A 87 -29.48 28.07 -12.67
CA ASN A 87 -29.11 28.74 -11.44
C ASN A 87 -28.61 27.77 -10.35
N PRO A 88 -27.55 28.12 -9.62
CA PRO A 88 -27.09 27.33 -8.49
C PRO A 88 -28.16 27.33 -7.39
N LEU A 89 -28.69 26.16 -7.07
CA LEU A 89 -29.66 25.94 -6.01
C LEU A 89 -28.96 25.28 -4.81
N MET A 90 -29.11 25.88 -3.62
CA MET A 90 -28.58 25.29 -2.38
C MET A 90 -29.66 24.47 -1.69
N VAL A 91 -29.29 23.32 -1.12
CA VAL A 91 -30.24 22.45 -0.42
C VAL A 91 -30.92 23.17 0.75
N SER A 92 -30.21 24.07 1.42
CA SER A 92 -30.77 24.91 2.49
C SER A 92 -31.96 25.77 2.03
N GLN A 93 -32.06 26.13 0.75
CA GLN A 93 -33.19 26.91 0.22
C GLN A 93 -34.47 26.08 0.07
N LEU A 94 -34.32 24.75 -0.03
CA LEU A 94 -35.41 23.77 -0.10
C LEU A 94 -36.00 23.46 1.29
N ILE A 95 -35.36 23.95 2.34
CA ILE A 95 -35.75 23.74 3.74
C ILE A 95 -36.46 24.99 4.25
N ASP A 96 -37.56 24.80 4.96
CA ASP A 96 -38.21 25.85 5.74
C ASP A 96 -37.45 26.05 7.06
N ALA A 97 -36.91 27.26 7.26
CA ALA A 97 -36.12 27.58 8.43
C ALA A 97 -36.93 27.60 9.74
N SER A 98 -38.25 27.83 9.65
CA SER A 98 -39.15 28.02 10.79
C SER A 98 -39.58 26.67 11.37
N CYS A 99 -39.97 25.73 10.51
CA CYS A 99 -40.47 24.42 10.93
C CYS A 99 -39.50 23.26 10.66
N ARG A 100 -38.32 23.54 10.09
CA ARG A 100 -37.26 22.55 9.76
C ARG A 100 -37.80 21.37 8.95
N SER A 101 -38.65 21.68 7.99
CA SER A 101 -39.26 20.71 7.07
C SER A 101 -38.96 21.07 5.62
N TRP A 102 -39.15 20.12 4.71
CA TRP A 102 -38.98 20.35 3.28
C TRP A 102 -40.11 21.20 2.71
N LYS A 103 -39.78 22.17 1.84
CA LYS A 103 -40.77 22.95 1.08
C LYS A 103 -41.32 22.11 -0.06
N ILE A 104 -42.33 21.28 0.24
CA ILE A 104 -42.86 20.25 -0.68
C ILE A 104 -43.25 20.83 -2.05
N ASN A 105 -43.96 21.96 -2.10
CA ASN A 105 -44.39 22.57 -3.36
C ASN A 105 -43.19 22.94 -4.25
N LEU A 106 -42.17 23.56 -3.66
CA LEU A 106 -40.94 23.91 -4.37
C LEU A 106 -40.17 22.67 -4.86
N LEU A 107 -40.20 21.57 -4.09
CA LEU A 107 -39.60 20.31 -4.54
C LEU A 107 -40.31 19.75 -5.78
N GLN A 108 -41.64 19.77 -5.78
CA GLN A 108 -42.47 19.27 -6.89
C GLN A 108 -42.33 20.11 -8.17
N GLU A 109 -42.02 21.40 -8.04
CA GLU A 109 -41.76 22.28 -9.19
C GLU A 109 -40.36 22.05 -9.80
N LEU A 110 -39.38 21.62 -9.00
CA LEU A 110 -37.98 21.57 -9.41
C LEU A 110 -37.48 20.18 -9.80
N PHE A 111 -38.02 19.12 -9.20
CA PHE A 111 -37.47 17.77 -9.30
C PHE A 111 -38.52 16.76 -9.75
N ASP A 112 -38.06 15.69 -10.41
CA ASP A 112 -38.93 14.57 -10.78
C ASP A 112 -39.54 13.87 -9.56
N SER A 113 -40.71 13.26 -9.75
CA SER A 113 -41.44 12.59 -8.67
C SER A 113 -40.60 11.58 -7.89
N THR A 114 -39.69 10.86 -8.57
CA THR A 114 -38.77 9.90 -7.93
C THR A 114 -37.78 10.59 -6.99
N SER A 115 -37.18 11.71 -7.42
CA SER A 115 -36.28 12.49 -6.58
C SER A 115 -37.03 13.15 -5.42
N VAL A 116 -38.23 13.68 -5.63
CA VAL A 116 -39.04 14.30 -4.57
C VAL A 116 -39.32 13.29 -3.45
N GLN A 117 -39.77 12.08 -3.79
CA GLN A 117 -40.02 11.02 -2.81
C GLN A 117 -38.76 10.67 -2.01
N ALA A 118 -37.62 10.58 -2.71
CA ALA A 118 -36.33 10.33 -2.11
C ALA A 118 -35.88 11.48 -1.16
N ILE A 119 -36.10 12.74 -1.53
CA ILE A 119 -35.73 13.91 -0.73
C ILE A 119 -36.54 13.95 0.56
N ILE A 120 -37.85 13.72 0.48
CA ILE A 120 -38.76 13.77 1.64
C ILE A 120 -38.37 12.73 2.71
N GLN A 121 -37.79 11.60 2.32
CA GLN A 121 -37.30 10.58 3.25
C GLN A 121 -36.09 11.05 4.09
N ILE A 122 -35.35 12.06 3.63
CA ILE A 122 -34.21 12.62 4.35
C ILE A 122 -34.74 13.39 5.56
N GLN A 123 -34.41 12.90 6.75
CA GLN A 123 -34.77 13.57 8.00
C GLN A 123 -33.87 14.78 8.25
N ILE A 124 -34.47 15.96 8.37
CA ILE A 124 -33.77 17.19 8.74
C ILE A 124 -33.58 17.18 10.26
N SER A 125 -32.34 17.36 10.73
CA SER A 125 -32.09 17.40 12.17
C SER A 125 -32.76 18.63 12.79
N LEU A 126 -33.43 18.44 13.92
CA LEU A 126 -33.98 19.55 14.71
C LEU A 126 -32.88 20.38 15.39
N THR A 127 -31.75 19.74 15.70
CA THR A 127 -30.57 20.39 16.25
C THR A 127 -29.67 20.86 15.12
N PRO A 128 -29.16 22.11 15.16
CA PRO A 128 -28.22 22.58 14.16
C PRO A 128 -26.98 21.71 14.07
N ARG A 129 -26.68 21.21 12.87
CA ARG A 129 -25.48 20.41 12.60
C ARG A 129 -24.86 20.82 11.27
N PRO A 130 -23.53 20.79 11.13
CA PRO A 130 -22.89 21.08 9.87
C PRO A 130 -23.14 19.96 8.84
N ASP A 131 -23.10 20.33 7.56
CA ASP A 131 -23.14 19.37 6.45
C ASP A 131 -21.98 18.39 6.57
N LYS A 132 -22.25 17.09 6.39
CA LYS A 132 -21.23 16.05 6.55
C LYS A 132 -21.18 15.14 5.33
N LEU A 133 -20.03 15.07 4.68
CA LEU A 133 -19.75 14.00 3.72
C LEU A 133 -19.64 12.66 4.46
N ILE A 134 -20.48 11.70 4.10
CA ILE A 134 -20.54 10.33 4.60
C ILE A 134 -20.25 9.32 3.49
N TRP A 135 -19.90 8.11 3.89
CA TRP A 135 -19.69 6.98 3.00
C TRP A 135 -20.84 5.98 3.10
N VAL A 136 -21.75 5.98 2.12
CA VAL A 136 -23.01 5.19 2.19
C VAL A 136 -22.80 3.68 2.07
N LEU A 137 -21.62 3.24 1.65
CA LEU A 137 -21.27 1.82 1.53
C LEU A 137 -20.68 1.24 2.83
N ASP A 138 -20.78 1.98 3.94
CA ASP A 138 -20.49 1.54 5.29
C ASP A 138 -21.64 1.92 6.23
N GLN A 139 -22.04 1.01 7.12
CA GLN A 139 -23.21 1.22 8.00
C GLN A 139 -23.02 2.38 8.98
N LYS A 140 -21.78 2.74 9.34
CA LYS A 140 -21.49 3.87 10.22
C LYS A 140 -21.30 5.18 9.44
N GLY A 141 -21.35 5.12 8.11
CA GLY A 141 -21.07 6.25 7.23
C GLY A 141 -19.58 6.58 7.13
N ASP A 142 -18.69 5.69 7.60
CA ASP A 142 -17.25 5.94 7.67
C ASP A 142 -16.53 5.42 6.43
N PHE A 143 -15.65 6.25 5.88
CA PHE A 143 -14.86 5.86 4.73
C PHE A 143 -13.70 4.95 5.15
N SER A 144 -13.56 3.81 4.46
CA SER A 144 -12.37 2.96 4.54
C SER A 144 -11.87 2.59 3.14
N VAL A 145 -10.55 2.39 3.01
CA VAL A 145 -9.97 1.93 1.74
C VAL A 145 -10.52 0.55 1.36
N ASN A 146 -10.77 -0.31 2.35
CA ASN A 146 -11.33 -1.64 2.14
C ASN A 146 -12.75 -1.60 1.54
N SER A 147 -13.64 -0.77 2.09
CA SER A 147 -15.01 -0.63 1.56
C SER A 147 -15.01 -0.01 0.16
N ALA A 148 -14.17 0.98 -0.11
CA ALA A 148 -14.00 1.54 -1.45
C ALA A 148 -13.44 0.52 -2.47
N TYR A 149 -12.48 -0.30 -2.06
CA TYR A 149 -11.91 -1.35 -2.91
C TYR A 149 -12.94 -2.44 -3.26
N ARG A 150 -13.76 -2.87 -2.28
CA ARG A 150 -14.85 -3.83 -2.54
C ARG A 150 -15.88 -3.26 -3.52
N ALA A 151 -16.21 -1.98 -3.39
CA ALA A 151 -17.13 -1.30 -4.30
C ALA A 151 -16.60 -1.21 -5.74
N SER A 152 -15.28 -1.13 -5.94
CA SER A 152 -14.70 -1.16 -7.28
C SER A 152 -14.76 -2.55 -7.92
N HIS A 153 -14.59 -3.61 -7.13
CA HIS A 153 -14.51 -4.99 -7.61
C HIS A 153 -15.88 -5.62 -7.87
N ASN A 154 -16.93 -5.23 -7.15
CA ASN A 154 -18.29 -5.74 -7.36
C ASN A 154 -18.93 -5.30 -8.70
N GLN A 155 -18.29 -4.41 -9.47
CA GLN A 155 -18.75 -3.98 -10.80
C GLN A 155 -17.97 -4.62 -11.96
N SER A 156 -16.90 -5.38 -11.68
CA SER A 156 -16.29 -6.23 -12.69
C SER A 156 -17.05 -7.54 -12.72
N PRO A 157 -17.60 -7.99 -13.87
CA PRO A 157 -18.13 -9.34 -13.97
C PRO A 157 -16.98 -10.29 -13.61
N SER A 158 -17.13 -10.98 -12.49
CA SER A 158 -16.18 -11.94 -11.94
C SER A 158 -16.18 -13.20 -12.82
N ASN A 159 -15.66 -13.10 -14.04
CA ASN A 159 -15.51 -14.20 -14.99
C ASN A 159 -14.08 -14.32 -15.53
N ALA A 160 -13.07 -14.07 -14.69
CA ALA A 160 -11.72 -14.58 -14.94
C ALA A 160 -11.14 -15.07 -13.60
N PRO A 161 -10.78 -16.36 -13.47
CA PRO A 161 -10.14 -16.87 -12.27
C PRO A 161 -8.67 -16.43 -12.30
N TYR A 162 -8.41 -15.18 -11.94
CA TYR A 162 -7.07 -14.76 -11.51
C TYR A 162 -6.80 -15.44 -10.16
N ASN A 163 -6.42 -16.71 -10.19
CA ASN A 163 -6.21 -17.54 -9.01
C ASN A 163 -4.74 -17.48 -8.57
N VAL A 164 -4.20 -16.27 -8.54
CA VAL A 164 -2.86 -16.02 -8.03
C VAL A 164 -2.91 -16.12 -6.50
N PRO A 165 -2.08 -16.98 -5.86
CA PRO A 165 -2.13 -17.20 -4.42
C PRO A 165 -1.44 -16.08 -3.64
N TRP A 166 -1.95 -14.84 -3.71
CA TRP A 166 -1.34 -13.66 -3.08
C TRP A 166 -1.10 -13.83 -1.58
N GLN A 167 -2.04 -14.48 -0.88
CA GLN A 167 -1.88 -14.78 0.54
C GLN A 167 -0.63 -15.62 0.82
N ARG A 168 -0.31 -16.57 -0.07
CA ARG A 168 0.89 -17.39 0.06
C ARG A 168 2.16 -16.59 -0.23
N VAL A 169 2.15 -15.68 -1.23
CA VAL A 169 3.28 -14.76 -1.49
C VAL A 169 3.67 -14.00 -0.23
N TRP A 170 2.70 -13.40 0.46
CA TRP A 170 2.97 -12.63 1.68
C TRP A 170 3.40 -13.49 2.87
N ARG A 171 2.99 -14.77 2.90
CA ARG A 171 3.39 -15.75 3.91
C ARG A 171 4.78 -16.36 3.69
N LEU A 172 5.41 -16.14 2.53
CA LEU A 172 6.77 -16.64 2.28
C LEU A 172 7.75 -16.11 3.32
N ARG A 173 8.67 -16.96 3.76
CA ARG A 173 9.77 -16.57 4.64
C ARG A 173 10.91 -15.98 3.82
N ALA A 174 10.69 -14.76 3.31
CA ALA A 174 11.63 -14.05 2.44
C ALA A 174 11.63 -12.54 2.73
N PRO A 175 12.68 -11.79 2.32
CA PRO A 175 12.69 -10.34 2.43
C PRO A 175 11.46 -9.68 1.79
N GLU A 176 10.89 -8.67 2.45
CA GLU A 176 9.71 -7.94 1.91
C GLU A 176 9.99 -7.33 0.54
N GLY A 177 11.22 -6.88 0.27
CA GLY A 177 11.65 -6.41 -1.05
C GLY A 177 11.48 -7.47 -2.15
N THR A 178 11.88 -8.71 -1.88
CA THR A 178 11.72 -9.83 -2.83
C THR A 178 10.26 -10.22 -3.04
N LYS A 179 9.43 -10.16 -2.00
CA LYS A 179 7.98 -10.40 -2.12
C LYS A 179 7.30 -9.33 -2.96
N MET A 180 7.67 -8.07 -2.74
CA MET A 180 7.21 -6.93 -3.54
C MET A 180 7.61 -7.08 -5.00
N LEU A 181 8.84 -7.54 -5.29
CA LEU A 181 9.27 -7.84 -6.65
C LEU A 181 8.38 -8.93 -7.29
N LEU A 182 8.15 -10.06 -6.60
CA LEU A 182 7.28 -11.12 -7.11
C LEU A 182 5.86 -10.63 -7.35
N TRP A 183 5.31 -9.81 -6.46
CA TRP A 183 4.01 -9.18 -6.64
C TRP A 183 3.97 -8.31 -7.91
N ARG A 184 4.99 -7.48 -8.12
CA ARG A 184 5.09 -6.64 -9.34
C ARG A 184 5.24 -7.49 -10.60
N ILE A 185 5.97 -8.61 -10.55
CA ILE A 185 6.07 -9.55 -11.67
C ILE A 185 4.70 -10.13 -11.98
N GLY A 186 4.00 -10.67 -10.99
CA GLY A 186 2.68 -11.26 -11.16
C GLY A 186 1.63 -10.28 -11.71
N GLN A 187 1.74 -8.99 -11.36
CA GLN A 187 0.88 -7.91 -11.87
C GLN A 187 1.34 -7.31 -13.21
N ASN A 188 2.39 -7.85 -13.83
CA ASN A 188 3.06 -7.25 -14.99
C ASN A 188 3.42 -5.76 -14.81
N ALA A 189 3.78 -5.38 -13.59
CA ALA A 189 3.99 -4.00 -13.18
C ALA A 189 5.47 -3.58 -13.20
N ILE A 190 6.40 -4.52 -13.42
CA ILE A 190 7.82 -4.20 -13.54
C ILE A 190 8.14 -3.56 -14.90
N PRO A 191 9.12 -2.62 -14.96
CA PRO A 191 9.48 -1.91 -16.19
C PRO A 191 10.41 -2.75 -17.07
N THR A 192 9.92 -3.89 -17.57
CA THR A 192 10.58 -4.59 -18.68
C THR A 192 10.56 -3.73 -19.93
N LYS A 193 11.49 -3.94 -20.87
CA LYS A 193 11.51 -3.15 -22.12
C LYS A 193 10.20 -3.25 -22.89
N GLU A 194 9.57 -4.42 -22.94
CA GLU A 194 8.22 -4.57 -23.53
C GLU A 194 7.20 -3.64 -22.87
N ASN A 195 7.11 -3.65 -21.54
CA ASN A 195 6.17 -2.80 -20.80
C ASN A 195 6.47 -1.30 -20.95
N ILE A 196 7.75 -0.93 -21.09
CA ILE A 196 8.15 0.46 -21.34
C ILE A 196 7.66 0.89 -22.73
N VAL A 197 7.97 0.11 -23.77
CA VAL A 197 7.55 0.41 -25.15
C VAL A 197 6.03 0.46 -25.26
N LEU A 198 5.30 -0.46 -24.63
CA LEU A 198 3.84 -0.46 -24.60
C LEU A 198 3.23 0.79 -23.95
N ARG A 199 3.91 1.38 -22.96
CA ARG A 199 3.40 2.56 -22.22
C ARG A 199 3.83 3.89 -22.80
N ILE A 200 5.03 3.94 -23.37
CA ILE A 200 5.62 5.17 -23.91
C ILE A 200 5.35 5.30 -25.41
N GLY A 201 5.17 4.17 -26.12
CA GLY A 201 4.97 4.12 -27.57
C GLY A 201 6.28 4.09 -28.37
N GLU A 202 7.44 4.20 -27.71
CA GLU A 202 8.76 4.28 -28.33
C GLU A 202 9.80 3.46 -27.57
N GLY A 203 10.83 2.98 -28.27
CA GLY A 203 11.99 2.28 -27.73
C GLY A 203 12.25 0.89 -28.32
N ASP A 204 13.42 0.33 -28.01
CA ASP A 204 13.80 -1.03 -28.37
C ASP A 204 13.23 -2.03 -27.35
N PRO A 205 12.39 -3.01 -27.74
CA PRO A 205 11.82 -3.99 -26.81
C PRO A 205 12.78 -5.14 -26.47
N ASN A 206 13.97 -5.22 -27.08
CA ASN A 206 14.87 -6.35 -26.90
C ASN A 206 15.49 -6.43 -25.50
N CYS A 207 15.60 -7.66 -25.00
CA CYS A 207 16.16 -8.01 -23.70
C CYS A 207 17.55 -7.45 -23.51
N VAL A 208 17.74 -6.71 -22.40
CA VAL A 208 19.04 -6.11 -22.07
C VAL A 208 20.13 -7.16 -21.91
N LEU A 209 19.78 -8.36 -21.44
CA LEU A 209 20.75 -9.42 -21.16
C LEU A 209 21.22 -10.16 -22.42
N CYS A 210 20.34 -10.40 -23.40
CA CYS A 210 20.69 -11.21 -24.57
C CYS A 210 20.68 -10.45 -25.90
N GLY A 211 20.02 -9.30 -25.98
CA GLY A 211 19.88 -8.48 -27.19
C GLY A 211 19.07 -9.10 -28.34
N LYS A 212 18.47 -10.30 -28.14
CA LYS A 212 17.88 -11.10 -29.25
C LYS A 212 16.35 -11.20 -29.22
N ASN A 213 15.76 -11.34 -28.03
CA ASN A 213 14.33 -11.58 -27.84
C ASN A 213 13.68 -10.43 -27.08
N ILE A 214 12.36 -10.25 -27.23
CA ILE A 214 11.57 -9.26 -26.49
C ILE A 214 11.71 -9.48 -24.98
N GLU A 215 11.97 -8.40 -24.24
CA GLU A 215 12.05 -8.40 -22.78
C GLU A 215 10.65 -8.40 -22.15
N ASN A 216 10.05 -9.57 -22.05
CA ASN A 216 8.91 -9.81 -21.16
C ASN A 216 9.37 -10.57 -19.90
N CYS A 217 8.51 -10.66 -18.88
CA CYS A 217 8.87 -11.32 -17.61
C CYS A 217 9.30 -12.78 -17.82
N TYR A 218 8.60 -13.52 -18.67
CA TYR A 218 8.91 -14.91 -18.97
C TYR A 218 10.31 -15.08 -19.58
N HIS A 219 10.62 -14.29 -20.61
CA HIS A 219 11.93 -14.33 -21.24
C HIS A 219 13.02 -13.90 -20.26
N LEU A 220 12.84 -12.74 -19.62
CA LEU A 220 13.82 -12.15 -18.72
C LEU A 220 14.15 -13.10 -17.56
N PHE A 221 13.15 -13.71 -16.91
CA PHE A 221 13.39 -14.52 -15.73
C PHE A 221 13.65 -16.00 -16.00
N PHE A 222 13.30 -16.56 -17.16
CA PHE A 222 13.39 -18.02 -17.37
C PHE A 222 14.04 -18.47 -18.68
N LYS A 223 13.90 -17.73 -19.79
CA LYS A 223 14.39 -18.18 -21.11
C LYS A 223 15.68 -17.53 -21.57
N CYS A 224 16.04 -16.38 -21.02
CA CYS A 224 17.27 -15.69 -21.40
C CYS A 224 18.51 -16.56 -21.15
N ASN A 225 19.41 -16.64 -22.13
CA ASN A 225 20.60 -17.49 -22.06
C ASN A 225 21.49 -17.20 -20.83
N GLY A 226 21.70 -15.92 -20.50
CA GLY A 226 22.47 -15.54 -19.32
C GLY A 226 21.80 -15.94 -18.00
N VAL A 227 20.47 -16.06 -17.99
CA VAL A 227 19.68 -16.40 -16.81
C VAL A 227 19.58 -17.91 -16.58
N ARG A 228 19.55 -18.70 -17.66
CA ARG A 228 19.56 -20.17 -17.60
C ARG A 228 20.76 -20.70 -16.82
N ALA A 229 21.95 -20.15 -17.08
CA ALA A 229 23.17 -20.53 -16.36
C ALA A 229 23.08 -20.16 -14.86
N LEU A 230 22.51 -19.01 -14.53
CA LEU A 230 22.35 -18.59 -13.13
C LEU A 230 21.38 -19.49 -12.36
N TRP A 231 20.24 -19.86 -12.96
CA TRP A 231 19.32 -20.83 -12.35
C TRP A 231 19.98 -22.17 -12.11
N PHE A 232 20.73 -22.67 -13.09
CA PHE A 232 21.45 -23.93 -12.98
C PHE A 232 22.48 -23.89 -11.84
N ALA A 233 23.27 -22.81 -11.75
CA ALA A 233 24.31 -22.66 -10.74
C ALA A 233 23.77 -22.41 -9.31
N SER A 234 22.61 -21.75 -9.20
CA SER A 234 22.07 -21.27 -7.92
C SER A 234 20.98 -22.16 -7.31
N CYS A 235 20.25 -22.93 -8.14
CA CYS A 235 19.08 -23.68 -7.73
C CYS A 235 19.20 -25.17 -8.11
N ASP A 236 20.26 -25.84 -7.62
CA ASP A 236 20.48 -27.29 -7.75
C ASP A 236 20.34 -27.84 -9.19
N GLY A 237 20.88 -27.14 -10.18
CA GLY A 237 20.83 -27.59 -11.57
C GLY A 237 19.49 -27.37 -12.28
N LEU A 238 18.62 -26.51 -11.72
CA LEU A 238 17.32 -26.19 -12.33
C LEU A 238 17.49 -25.62 -13.76
N ARG A 239 16.92 -26.34 -14.73
CA ARG A 239 16.84 -25.89 -16.14
C ARG A 239 15.63 -24.98 -16.33
N SER A 240 15.82 -23.68 -16.16
CA SER A 240 14.74 -22.70 -16.20
C SER A 240 13.97 -22.67 -17.52
N ASP A 241 14.62 -23.05 -18.62
CA ASP A 241 14.00 -23.15 -19.93
C ASP A 241 13.12 -24.39 -20.12
N SER A 242 13.21 -25.39 -19.25
CA SER A 242 12.32 -26.57 -19.31
C SER A 242 11.05 -26.41 -18.47
N ILE A 243 10.90 -25.29 -17.74
CA ILE A 243 9.76 -25.05 -16.86
C ILE A 243 8.56 -24.53 -17.68
N PRO A 244 7.35 -25.09 -17.52
CA PRO A 244 6.16 -24.72 -18.28
C PRO A 244 5.52 -23.41 -17.76
N ILE A 245 6.26 -22.31 -17.86
CA ILE A 245 5.75 -20.96 -17.52
C ILE A 245 5.24 -20.33 -18.81
N PHE A 246 4.00 -19.86 -18.83
CA PHE A 246 3.42 -19.17 -19.99
C PHE A 246 2.90 -17.77 -19.63
N THR A 247 2.62 -17.55 -18.36
CA THR A 247 2.06 -16.31 -17.83
C THR A 247 2.83 -15.82 -16.60
N ASN A 248 2.61 -14.55 -16.23
CA ASN A 248 3.15 -14.01 -14.99
C ASN A 248 2.54 -14.68 -13.74
N GLU A 249 1.32 -15.21 -13.85
CA GLU A 249 0.68 -16.00 -12.80
C GLU A 249 1.42 -17.31 -12.57
N ASP A 250 1.88 -17.98 -13.64
CA ASP A 250 2.67 -19.21 -13.53
C ASP A 250 3.99 -18.97 -12.79
N ILE A 251 4.64 -17.82 -13.01
CA ILE A 251 5.82 -17.41 -12.24
C ILE A 251 5.50 -17.37 -10.75
N VAL A 252 4.38 -16.73 -10.37
CA VAL A 252 3.98 -16.65 -8.95
C VAL A 252 3.67 -18.02 -8.38
N LYS A 253 2.91 -18.86 -9.09
CA LYS A 253 2.56 -20.23 -8.67
C LYS A 253 3.81 -21.09 -8.49
N PHE A 254 4.74 -21.01 -9.45
CA PHE A 254 5.99 -21.73 -9.40
C PHE A 254 6.85 -21.34 -8.19
N ILE A 255 7.03 -20.04 -7.93
CA ILE A 255 7.85 -19.59 -6.80
C ILE A 255 7.22 -19.94 -5.46
N VAL A 256 5.90 -19.83 -5.34
CA VAL A 256 5.16 -20.10 -4.10
C VAL A 256 5.04 -21.59 -3.78
N SER A 257 5.01 -22.44 -4.80
CA SER A 257 4.85 -23.90 -4.62
C SER A 257 5.61 -24.67 -5.71
N PRO A 258 6.95 -24.67 -5.68
CA PRO A 258 7.79 -25.21 -6.76
C PRO A 258 7.49 -26.68 -7.05
N ASN A 259 7.44 -27.52 -6.01
CA ASN A 259 7.21 -28.96 -6.16
C ASN A 259 5.80 -29.27 -6.67
N SER A 260 4.78 -28.58 -6.16
CA SER A 260 3.41 -28.74 -6.67
C SER A 260 3.28 -28.29 -8.12
N PHE A 261 3.97 -27.21 -8.50
CA PHE A 261 3.95 -26.70 -9.87
C PHE A 261 4.66 -27.64 -10.86
N LEU A 262 5.76 -28.27 -10.45
CA LEU A 262 6.51 -29.23 -11.27
C LEU A 262 5.92 -30.65 -11.24
N GLY A 263 4.85 -30.89 -10.48
CA GLY A 263 4.27 -32.24 -10.32
C GLY A 263 5.19 -33.23 -9.59
N VAL A 264 6.18 -32.73 -8.84
CA VAL A 264 7.14 -33.56 -8.13
C VAL A 264 6.53 -34.01 -6.81
N VAL A 265 6.25 -35.31 -6.68
CA VAL A 265 5.90 -35.94 -5.41
C VAL A 265 7.20 -36.12 -4.61
N SER A 266 7.56 -35.09 -3.85
CA SER A 266 8.76 -35.11 -3.01
C SER A 266 8.44 -35.58 -1.60
N ALA A 267 9.28 -36.47 -1.04
CA ALA A 267 9.30 -36.79 0.39
C ALA A 267 9.95 -35.67 1.24
N ARG A 268 10.36 -34.55 0.63
CA ARG A 268 10.96 -33.42 1.32
C ARG A 268 9.99 -32.78 2.29
N ASN A 269 10.51 -32.33 3.42
CA ASN A 269 9.73 -31.68 4.45
C ASN A 269 9.28 -30.27 3.97
N LYS A 270 8.39 -29.65 4.74
CA LYS A 270 7.89 -28.29 4.45
C LYS A 270 9.01 -27.24 4.43
N GLU A 271 10.07 -27.44 5.22
CA GLU A 271 11.18 -26.49 5.35
C GLU A 271 12.03 -26.41 4.08
N ASP A 272 12.30 -27.55 3.44
CA ASP A 272 13.01 -27.61 2.16
C ASP A 272 12.25 -26.85 1.06
N ASN A 273 10.92 -27.00 1.03
CA ASN A 273 10.07 -26.26 0.10
C ASN A 273 10.15 -24.74 0.33
N GLU A 274 10.15 -24.30 1.60
CA GLU A 274 10.28 -22.88 1.93
C GLU A 274 11.67 -22.33 1.58
N LEU A 275 12.72 -23.14 1.77
CA LEU A 275 14.09 -22.78 1.39
C LEU A 275 14.24 -22.68 -0.14
N ASP A 276 13.63 -23.59 -0.89
CA ASP A 276 13.59 -23.53 -2.34
C ASP A 276 12.88 -22.24 -2.81
N SER A 277 11.68 -21.96 -2.29
CA SER A 277 10.96 -20.71 -2.59
C SER A 277 11.77 -19.45 -2.26
N LEU A 278 12.47 -19.42 -1.12
CA LEU A 278 13.36 -18.32 -0.73
C LEU A 278 14.51 -18.13 -1.72
N ARG A 279 15.21 -19.22 -2.05
CA ARG A 279 16.33 -19.22 -2.99
C ARG A 279 15.89 -18.74 -4.36
N MET A 280 14.76 -19.24 -4.85
CA MET A 280 14.20 -18.84 -6.14
C MET A 280 13.78 -17.36 -6.17
N LEU A 281 13.22 -16.83 -5.07
CA LEU A 281 12.91 -15.41 -4.92
C LEU A 281 14.17 -14.53 -4.99
N ILE A 282 15.24 -14.92 -4.29
CA ILE A 282 16.51 -14.21 -4.31
C ILE A 282 17.13 -14.28 -5.71
N THR A 283 17.00 -15.41 -6.41
CA THR A 283 17.42 -15.55 -7.82
C THR A 283 16.67 -14.58 -8.73
N LEU A 284 15.34 -14.43 -8.60
CA LEU A 284 14.57 -13.44 -9.35
C LEU A 284 15.07 -12.01 -9.09
N GLU A 285 15.35 -11.68 -7.83
CA GLU A 285 15.91 -10.37 -7.48
C GLU A 285 17.30 -10.16 -8.07
N ALA A 286 18.16 -11.17 -8.04
CA ALA A 286 19.49 -11.10 -8.65
C ALA A 286 19.41 -10.90 -10.17
N ILE A 287 18.51 -11.61 -10.86
CA ILE A 287 18.25 -11.41 -12.30
C ILE A 287 17.82 -9.97 -12.58
N TRP A 288 16.87 -9.45 -11.79
CA TRP A 288 16.41 -8.07 -11.93
C TRP A 288 17.53 -7.06 -11.69
N PHE A 289 18.37 -7.29 -10.67
CA PHE A 289 19.50 -6.44 -10.35
C PHE A 289 20.55 -6.45 -11.47
N MET A 290 21.00 -7.62 -11.91
CA MET A 290 21.95 -7.79 -13.02
C MET A 290 21.48 -7.08 -14.29
N ARG A 291 20.20 -7.24 -14.64
CA ARG A 291 19.59 -6.54 -15.78
C ARG A 291 19.72 -5.03 -15.64
N ASN A 292 19.41 -4.47 -14.47
CA ASN A 292 19.49 -3.02 -14.24
C ASN A 292 20.94 -2.52 -14.21
N GLN A 293 21.88 -3.34 -13.71
CA GLN A 293 23.29 -3.02 -13.70
C GLN A 293 23.83 -2.89 -15.14
N LEU A 294 23.46 -3.81 -16.03
CA LEU A 294 23.78 -3.69 -17.46
C LEU A 294 23.14 -2.46 -18.09
N LEU A 295 21.86 -2.21 -17.81
CA LEU A 295 21.11 -1.11 -18.42
C LEU A 295 21.67 0.27 -18.03
N HIS A 296 22.08 0.45 -16.77
CA HIS A 296 22.43 1.77 -16.25
C HIS A 296 23.93 1.99 -16.03
N ASN A 297 24.69 0.94 -15.75
CA ASN A 297 26.10 1.03 -15.38
C ASN A 297 27.03 0.38 -16.40
N ALA A 298 26.50 -0.24 -17.46
CA ALA A 298 27.26 -0.94 -18.52
C ALA A 298 28.34 -1.91 -17.99
N SER A 299 28.09 -2.52 -16.82
CA SER A 299 29.06 -3.36 -16.13
C SER A 299 29.02 -4.81 -16.63
N HIS A 300 30.16 -5.49 -16.60
CA HIS A 300 30.20 -6.93 -16.85
C HIS A 300 29.36 -7.72 -15.83
N ILE A 301 28.68 -8.78 -16.27
CA ILE A 301 27.96 -9.72 -15.39
C ILE A 301 28.81 -10.96 -15.20
N ASP A 302 29.24 -11.20 -13.97
CA ASP A 302 29.81 -12.50 -13.56
C ASP A 302 28.71 -13.39 -12.95
N ILE A 303 28.34 -14.44 -13.67
CA ILE A 303 27.30 -15.40 -13.26
C ILE A 303 27.75 -16.21 -12.04
N MET A 304 29.05 -16.51 -11.92
CA MET A 304 29.58 -17.29 -10.81
C MET A 304 29.54 -16.46 -9.53
N GLU A 305 29.99 -15.21 -9.58
CA GLU A 305 29.88 -14.28 -8.45
C GLU A 305 28.42 -14.09 -8.03
N ALA A 306 27.52 -13.86 -9.00
CA ALA A 306 26.09 -13.73 -8.73
C ALA A 306 25.53 -14.99 -8.06
N SER A 307 25.92 -16.19 -8.52
CA SER A 307 25.47 -17.46 -7.92
C SER A 307 25.95 -17.65 -6.48
N GLN A 308 27.19 -17.25 -6.19
CA GLN A 308 27.75 -17.28 -4.84
C GLN A 308 27.01 -16.31 -3.92
N LEU A 309 26.72 -15.10 -4.40
CA LEU A 309 25.96 -14.11 -3.65
C LEU A 309 24.53 -14.58 -3.36
N ILE A 310 23.85 -15.22 -4.31
CA ILE A 310 22.52 -15.81 -4.10
C ILE A 310 22.58 -16.87 -3.00
N LYS A 311 23.53 -17.80 -3.07
CA LYS A 311 23.71 -18.86 -2.05
C LYS A 311 23.98 -18.26 -0.67
N LYS A 312 24.91 -17.29 -0.60
CA LYS A 312 25.23 -16.57 0.64
C LYS A 312 24.00 -15.88 1.23
N ARG A 313 23.27 -15.07 0.44
CA ARG A 313 22.08 -14.35 0.91
C ARG A 313 20.95 -15.29 1.34
N THR A 314 20.79 -16.40 0.63
CA THR A 314 19.79 -17.44 0.99
C THR A 314 20.11 -18.02 2.36
N LEU A 315 21.37 -18.43 2.59
CA LEU A 315 21.83 -18.97 3.87
C LEU A 315 21.73 -17.94 5.00
N GLU A 316 22.17 -16.70 4.77
CA GLU A 316 22.07 -15.62 5.77
C GLU A 316 20.62 -15.37 6.19
N TYR A 317 19.68 -15.35 5.24
CA TYR A 317 18.28 -15.11 5.53
C TYR A 317 17.62 -16.33 6.20
N ALA A 318 17.90 -17.54 5.71
CA ALA A 318 17.43 -18.78 6.32
C ALA A 318 17.89 -18.86 7.78
N ASN A 319 19.18 -18.60 8.04
CA ASN A 319 19.73 -18.59 9.39
C ASN A 319 19.07 -17.53 10.29
N LYS A 320 18.86 -16.30 9.80
CA LYS A 320 18.15 -15.24 10.56
C LYS A 320 16.71 -15.61 10.91
N THR A 321 16.03 -16.34 10.04
CA THR A 321 14.64 -16.73 10.25
C THR A 321 14.53 -17.94 11.18
N LEU A 322 15.40 -18.95 11.00
CA LEU A 322 15.49 -20.13 11.83
C LEU A 322 16.00 -19.82 13.26
N SER A 323 16.96 -18.90 13.39
CA SER A 323 17.44 -18.43 14.70
C SER A 323 16.35 -17.65 15.44
N LYS A 324 15.60 -16.78 14.76
CA LYS A 324 14.41 -16.16 15.36
C LYS A 324 13.40 -17.20 15.84
N GLU A 325 13.18 -18.30 15.12
CA GLU A 325 12.25 -19.36 15.56
C GLU A 325 12.77 -20.18 16.75
N LYS A 326 14.08 -20.46 16.83
CA LYS A 326 14.68 -21.06 18.04
C LYS A 326 14.58 -20.13 19.26
N THR A 327 14.60 -18.82 19.05
CA THR A 327 14.35 -17.83 20.11
C THR A 327 12.85 -17.64 20.41
N ILE A 328 11.96 -17.90 19.45
CA ILE A 328 10.49 -17.76 19.63
C ILE A 328 9.87 -19.02 20.25
N SER A 329 10.48 -20.21 20.11
CA SER A 329 10.00 -21.45 20.75
C SER A 329 10.53 -21.66 22.19
N LYS A 330 11.47 -20.83 22.65
CA LYS A 330 11.83 -20.68 24.07
C LYS A 330 11.80 -19.21 24.44
N ASN A 331 10.71 -18.84 25.11
CA ASN A 331 10.34 -17.53 25.65
C ASN A 331 9.61 -16.61 24.65
N LYS A 332 8.30 -16.51 24.83
CA LYS A 332 7.61 -15.23 24.67
C LYS A 332 8.34 -14.22 25.56
N SER A 333 9.34 -13.51 25.02
CA SER A 333 9.76 -12.25 25.62
C SER A 333 8.59 -11.29 25.42
N VAL A 334 7.76 -11.18 26.45
CA VAL A 334 6.92 -10.02 26.64
C VAL A 334 7.85 -8.82 26.48
N ASN A 335 7.55 -7.91 25.54
CA ASN A 335 8.17 -6.59 25.49
C ASN A 335 7.76 -5.81 26.75
N GLY A 336 8.32 -6.22 27.88
CA GLY A 336 8.06 -5.74 29.22
C GLY A 336 9.37 -5.79 29.98
N TRP A 337 9.57 -4.81 30.85
CA TRP A 337 10.76 -4.68 31.67
C TRP A 337 11.09 -5.99 32.42
N GLU A 338 12.29 -6.55 32.20
CA GLU A 338 12.79 -7.69 32.99
C GLU A 338 13.51 -7.20 34.26
N VAL A 339 13.17 -7.79 35.40
CA VAL A 339 13.71 -7.51 36.73
C VAL A 339 15.20 -7.95 36.80
N PRO A 340 16.14 -7.09 37.26
CA PRO A 340 17.52 -7.51 37.51
C PRO A 340 17.65 -8.43 38.75
N GLU A 341 18.67 -9.29 38.76
CA GLU A 341 19.03 -10.12 39.93
C GLU A 341 19.29 -9.28 41.20
N ASP A 342 19.19 -9.93 42.36
CA ASP A 342 19.39 -9.25 43.64
C ASP A 342 20.81 -8.68 43.75
N GLY A 343 20.92 -7.42 44.20
CA GLY A 343 22.19 -6.68 44.21
C GLY A 343 22.63 -6.08 42.87
N ARG A 344 21.90 -6.28 41.76
CA ARG A 344 22.20 -5.66 40.46
C ARG A 344 21.28 -4.47 40.14
N ILE A 345 21.81 -3.54 39.35
CA ILE A 345 21.09 -2.38 38.81
C ILE A 345 20.91 -2.59 37.31
N LYS A 346 19.68 -2.41 36.81
CA LYS A 346 19.40 -2.40 35.37
C LYS A 346 19.50 -0.98 34.84
N ILE A 347 20.34 -0.78 33.85
CA ILE A 347 20.53 0.51 33.19
C ILE A 347 19.91 0.44 31.79
N ASN A 348 18.89 1.24 31.56
CA ASN A 348 18.27 1.42 30.26
C ASN A 348 18.81 2.72 29.65
N VAL A 349 19.22 2.65 28.39
CA VAL A 349 19.73 3.79 27.64
C VAL A 349 18.88 4.00 26.40
N ASP A 350 18.77 5.25 25.95
CA ASP A 350 18.11 5.62 24.70
C ASP A 350 18.76 6.88 24.13
N ALA A 351 18.65 7.08 22.82
CA ALA A 351 19.17 8.26 22.14
C ALA A 351 18.15 8.85 21.16
N ALA A 352 17.95 10.17 21.24
CA ALA A 352 17.07 10.91 20.35
C ALA A 352 17.89 11.81 19.40
N MET A 353 17.56 11.74 18.12
CA MET A 353 18.20 12.51 17.06
C MET A 353 17.40 13.75 16.70
N PHE A 354 18.06 14.90 16.68
CA PHE A 354 17.53 16.18 16.20
C PHE A 354 18.39 16.71 15.04
N GLU A 355 17.92 17.74 14.34
CA GLU A 355 18.60 18.29 13.16
C GLU A 355 20.06 18.69 13.44
N ASN A 356 20.34 19.28 14.61
CA ASN A 356 21.67 19.80 14.97
C ASN A 356 22.21 19.26 16.30
N ALA A 357 21.65 18.18 16.84
CA ALA A 357 22.07 17.61 18.12
C ALA A 357 21.60 16.17 18.31
N THR A 358 22.28 15.45 19.18
CA THR A 358 21.82 14.17 19.73
C THR A 358 21.54 14.38 21.22
N ALA A 359 20.47 13.79 21.75
CA ALA A 359 20.22 13.73 23.19
C ALA A 359 20.34 12.29 23.66
N LEU A 360 21.10 12.07 24.73
CA LEU A 360 21.28 10.76 25.35
C LEU A 360 20.52 10.73 26.68
N ALA A 361 19.83 9.63 26.96
CA ALA A 361 19.08 9.43 28.19
C ALA A 361 19.43 8.09 28.83
N VAL A 362 19.56 8.07 30.15
CA VAL A 362 19.87 6.88 30.93
C VAL A 362 18.97 6.80 32.16
N VAL A 363 18.43 5.60 32.41
CA VAL A 363 17.58 5.30 33.56
C VAL A 363 18.10 4.06 34.28
N ALA A 364 18.53 4.22 35.53
CA ALA A 364 18.98 3.14 36.39
C ALA A 364 17.86 2.70 37.35
N ARG A 365 17.54 1.40 37.40
CA ARG A 365 16.48 0.83 38.25
C ARG A 365 16.99 -0.36 39.06
N ASN A 366 16.44 -0.54 40.26
CA ASN A 366 16.66 -1.74 41.07
C ASN A 366 15.66 -2.86 40.74
N LYS A 367 15.76 -4.00 41.44
CA LYS A 367 14.86 -5.17 41.30
C LYS A 367 13.37 -4.88 41.55
N ASN A 368 13.04 -3.85 42.32
CA ASN A 368 11.66 -3.45 42.59
C ASN A 368 11.11 -2.49 41.51
N GLY A 369 11.87 -2.24 40.43
CA GLY A 369 11.54 -1.26 39.40
C GLY A 369 11.71 0.20 39.85
N LYS A 370 12.16 0.43 41.09
CA LYS A 370 12.41 1.77 41.64
C LYS A 370 13.56 2.40 40.88
N VAL A 371 13.31 3.58 40.34
CA VAL A 371 14.32 4.41 39.69
C VAL A 371 15.30 4.88 40.76
N LEU A 372 16.57 4.49 40.60
CA LEU A 372 17.67 4.89 41.47
C LEU A 372 18.26 6.22 41.01
N LYS A 373 18.43 6.38 39.69
CA LYS A 373 19.00 7.59 39.09
C LYS A 373 18.56 7.72 37.63
N VAL A 374 18.42 8.96 37.17
CA VAL A 374 18.16 9.32 35.77
C VAL A 374 19.13 10.44 35.40
N TRP A 375 19.71 10.36 34.22
CA TRP A 375 20.55 11.42 33.70
C TRP A 375 20.39 11.53 32.19
N ALA A 376 20.47 12.76 31.69
CA ALA A 376 20.37 13.08 30.27
C ALA A 376 21.36 14.19 29.91
N LYS A 377 21.95 14.11 28.71
CA LYS A 377 22.85 15.16 28.19
C LYS A 377 22.64 15.38 26.70
N ARG A 378 22.98 16.59 26.27
CA ARG A 378 23.18 16.88 24.86
C ARG A 378 24.55 16.31 24.44
N HIS A 379 24.57 15.69 23.29
CA HIS A 379 25.74 15.12 22.64
C HIS A 379 25.88 15.75 21.24
N GLU A 380 27.10 15.77 20.73
CA GLU A 380 27.36 16.17 19.36
C GLU A 380 26.58 15.29 18.38
N TRP A 381 26.20 15.89 17.25
CA TRP A 381 25.45 15.18 16.23
C TRP A 381 26.25 13.98 15.72
N CYS A 382 25.62 12.80 15.68
CA CYS A 382 26.25 11.57 15.22
C CYS A 382 25.22 10.64 14.56
N SER A 383 25.66 9.57 13.89
CA SER A 383 24.72 8.61 13.30
C SER A 383 23.89 7.90 14.40
N PRO A 384 22.68 7.39 14.09
CA PRO A 384 21.85 6.70 15.08
C PRO A 384 22.58 5.56 15.80
N MET A 385 23.41 4.79 15.09
CA MET A 385 24.16 3.69 15.70
C MET A 385 25.26 4.18 16.65
N GLN A 386 25.91 5.32 16.33
CA GLN A 386 26.89 5.95 17.21
C GLN A 386 26.21 6.57 18.44
N ALA A 387 25.01 7.14 18.27
CA ALA A 387 24.23 7.71 19.36
C ALA A 387 23.86 6.66 20.42
N GLU A 388 23.40 5.49 19.98
CA GLU A 388 23.11 4.35 20.87
C GLU A 388 24.37 3.87 21.61
N ALA A 389 25.49 3.72 20.89
CA ALA A 389 26.77 3.32 21.50
C ALA A 389 27.27 4.37 22.52
N ALA A 390 27.14 5.66 22.21
CA ALA A 390 27.51 6.75 23.10
C ALA A 390 26.62 6.79 24.37
N ALA A 391 25.33 6.45 24.24
CA ALA A 391 24.43 6.33 25.38
C ALA A 391 24.88 5.18 26.31
N ILE A 392 25.26 4.01 25.76
CA ILE A 392 25.79 2.88 26.54
C ILE A 392 27.10 3.27 27.23
N TYR A 393 28.05 3.84 26.50
CA TYR A 393 29.36 4.22 27.04
C TYR A 393 29.26 5.23 28.18
N TRP A 394 28.30 6.16 28.09
CA TRP A 394 28.07 7.16 29.12
C TRP A 394 27.25 6.67 30.32
N ALA A 395 26.58 5.53 30.17
CA ALA A 395 25.73 4.94 31.18
C ALA A 395 26.51 4.08 32.18
N ILE A 396 27.63 3.50 31.73
CA ILE A 396 28.61 2.76 32.53
C ILE A 396 29.57 3.78 33.15
#